data_AF-A0A965NZM3-F1
#
_entry.id   AF-A0A965NZM3-F1
#
_cell.length_a   1.000
_cell.length_b   1.000
_cell.length_c   1.000
_cell.angle_alpha   90.00
_cell.angle_beta   90.00
_cell.angle_gamma   90.00
#
_symmetry.space_group_name_H-M   'P 1'
#
loop_
_entity.id
_entity.type
_entity.pdbx_description
1 polymer ?
#
loop_
_entity_poly.entity_id
_entity_poly.type
_entity_poly.pdbx_seq_one_letter_code
_entity_poly.pdbx_strand_id
1 'polypeptide(L)'
;MASKTLAGKLAEVMGEIGYISKGGTNSAQGYKYVMASQVADAIREKLAAKGIAIIPGDIEKLSESTSASGKQVILTFKYSWHLVDGETGEKHTIYSLGSGADSGDKHVYKATTGALKYALLTTFLIPTGDDPENDTADVTIAKAAKEIFKDTVKPMEGQSQKADGEWGF
;
A
#
# COMPACT_ATOMS: atom_id res chain seq x y z
N MET A 1 3.39 -28.20 19.53
CA MET A 1 4.03 -27.52 18.39
C MET A 1 4.57 -26.19 18.89
N ALA A 2 5.83 -25.84 18.63
CA ALA A 2 6.31 -24.50 18.95
C ALA A 2 5.52 -23.46 18.13
N SER A 3 5.17 -22.32 18.72
CA SER A 3 4.55 -21.22 17.95
C SER A 3 5.55 -20.72 16.90
N LYS A 4 5.05 -20.36 15.72
CA LYS A 4 5.87 -19.79 14.65
C LYS A 4 6.32 -18.40 15.03
N THR A 5 7.56 -18.05 14.70
CA THR A 5 8.09 -16.68 14.88
C THR A 5 7.33 -15.68 14.03
N LEU A 6 7.40 -14.39 14.37
CA LEU A 6 6.83 -13.31 13.55
C LEU A 6 7.36 -13.37 12.12
N ALA A 7 8.67 -13.59 11.95
CA ALA A 7 9.27 -13.74 10.63
C ALA A 7 8.67 -14.90 9.82
N GLY A 8 8.41 -16.04 10.47
CA GLY A 8 7.76 -17.19 9.82
C GLY A 8 6.32 -16.90 9.40
N LYS A 9 5.55 -16.22 10.28
CA LYS A 9 4.17 -15.79 9.97
C LYS A 9 4.14 -14.78 8.82
N LEU A 10 5.08 -13.82 8.76
CA LEU A 10 5.21 -12.85 7.68
C LEU A 10 5.59 -13.49 6.34
N ALA A 11 6.46 -14.50 6.34
CA ALA A 11 6.83 -15.25 5.14
C ALA A 11 5.62 -15.99 4.54
N GLU A 12 4.72 -16.53 5.37
CA GLU A 12 3.46 -17.12 4.90
C GLU A 12 2.55 -16.09 4.25
N VAL A 13 2.38 -14.92 4.89
CA VAL A 13 1.58 -13.83 4.32
C VAL A 13 2.12 -13.43 2.94
N MET A 14 3.45 -13.28 2.82
CA MET A 14 4.10 -12.99 1.54
C MET A 14 3.81 -14.06 0.47
N GLY A 15 3.81 -15.34 0.84
CA GLY A 15 3.50 -16.44 -0.09
C GLY A 15 2.02 -16.52 -0.49
N GLU A 16 1.10 -15.98 0.33
CA GLU A 16 -0.34 -15.99 0.08
C GLU A 16 -0.84 -14.81 -0.78
N ILE A 17 0.01 -13.80 -1.02
CA ILE A 17 -0.35 -12.61 -1.79
C ILE A 17 0.36 -12.64 -3.13
N GLY A 18 -0.42 -12.59 -4.21
CA GLY A 18 0.11 -12.45 -5.56
C GLY A 18 -0.13 -11.06 -6.15
N TYR A 19 -0.31 -11.01 -7.46
CA TYR A 19 -0.41 -9.77 -8.21
C TYR A 19 -1.64 -8.92 -7.87
N ILE A 20 -1.44 -7.61 -7.72
CA ILE A 20 -2.52 -6.63 -7.52
C ILE A 20 -2.62 -5.73 -8.75
N SER A 21 -3.76 -5.81 -9.46
CA SER A 21 -4.03 -4.98 -10.63
C SER A 21 -4.42 -3.55 -10.28
N LYS A 22 -4.08 -2.61 -11.16
CA LYS A 22 -4.48 -1.20 -11.08
C LYS A 22 -6.01 -1.04 -11.09
N GLY A 23 -6.58 -0.65 -9.96
CA GLY A 23 -8.03 -0.37 -9.82
C GLY A 23 -8.39 1.12 -9.74
N GLY A 24 -7.39 1.99 -9.54
CA GLY A 24 -7.58 3.44 -9.50
C GLY A 24 -7.32 4.09 -10.86
N THR A 25 -7.95 5.24 -11.11
CA THR A 25 -7.63 6.14 -12.23
C THR A 25 -7.41 7.53 -11.68
N ASN A 26 -6.26 8.15 -11.96
CA ASN A 26 -6.01 9.53 -11.60
C ASN A 26 -6.89 10.43 -12.47
N SER A 27 -7.81 11.17 -11.86
CA SER A 27 -8.77 12.01 -12.60
C SER A 27 -8.14 13.21 -13.29
N ALA A 28 -6.97 13.68 -12.83
CA ALA A 28 -6.30 14.85 -13.41
C ALA A 28 -5.46 14.48 -14.65
N GLN A 29 -4.83 13.30 -14.65
CA GLN A 29 -3.86 12.90 -15.68
C GLN A 29 -4.27 11.63 -16.45
N GLY A 30 -5.35 10.95 -16.05
CA GLY A 30 -5.94 9.83 -16.77
C GLY A 30 -5.22 8.48 -16.64
N TYR A 31 -4.09 8.39 -15.94
CA TYR A 31 -3.37 7.14 -15.77
C TYR A 31 -3.98 6.23 -14.70
N LYS A 32 -3.86 4.91 -14.89
CA LYS A 32 -4.29 3.91 -13.91
C LYS A 32 -3.20 3.68 -12.86
N TYR A 33 -3.60 3.39 -11.63
CA TYR A 33 -2.68 3.12 -10.53
C TYR A 33 -3.24 2.08 -9.56
N VAL A 34 -2.36 1.43 -8.79
CA VAL A 34 -2.78 0.56 -7.69
C VAL A 34 -3.19 1.40 -6.48
N MET A 35 -4.43 1.22 -6.00
CA MET A 35 -4.93 1.98 -4.85
C MET A 35 -4.39 1.42 -3.53
N ALA A 36 -4.06 2.29 -2.58
CA ALA A 36 -3.62 1.88 -1.25
C ALA A 36 -4.65 0.98 -0.53
N SER A 37 -5.95 1.26 -0.71
CA SER A 37 -7.04 0.46 -0.16
C SER A 37 -7.03 -0.98 -0.68
N GLN A 38 -6.81 -1.19 -1.98
CA GLN A 38 -6.72 -2.53 -2.57
C GLN A 38 -5.55 -3.33 -1.98
N VAL A 39 -4.40 -2.66 -1.80
CA VAL A 39 -3.22 -3.28 -1.19
C VAL A 39 -3.50 -3.64 0.27
N ALA A 40 -4.07 -2.71 1.03
CA ALA A 40 -4.42 -2.92 2.43
C ALA A 40 -5.45 -4.04 2.59
N ASP A 41 -6.48 -4.08 1.76
CA ASP A 41 -7.52 -5.11 1.80
C ASP A 41 -6.97 -6.51 1.50
N ALA A 42 -6.07 -6.64 0.53
CA ALA A 42 -5.43 -7.91 0.21
C ALA A 42 -4.55 -8.45 1.36
N ILE A 43 -3.93 -7.55 2.13
CA ILE A 43 -2.95 -7.92 3.17
C ILE A 43 -3.61 -8.08 4.55
N ARG A 44 -4.60 -7.24 4.88
CA ARG A 44 -5.19 -7.19 6.24
C ARG A 44 -5.78 -8.51 6.67
N GLU A 45 -6.46 -9.22 5.77
CA GLU A 45 -7.08 -10.52 6.06
C GLU A 45 -6.00 -11.56 6.37
N LYS A 46 -4.90 -11.53 5.62
CA LYS A 46 -3.77 -12.45 5.77
C LYS A 46 -3.01 -12.22 7.07
N LEU A 47 -2.73 -10.95 7.40
CA LEU A 47 -2.12 -10.60 8.68
C LEU A 47 -3.01 -11.02 9.86
N ALA A 48 -4.30 -10.69 9.81
CA ALA A 48 -5.26 -11.04 10.86
C ALA A 48 -5.35 -12.56 11.05
N ALA A 49 -5.38 -13.34 9.96
CA ALA A 49 -5.40 -14.80 10.03
C ALA A 49 -4.15 -15.42 10.69
N LYS A 50 -3.01 -14.71 10.70
CA LYS A 50 -1.78 -15.12 11.41
C LYS A 50 -1.61 -14.43 12.77
N GLY A 51 -2.59 -13.64 13.22
CA GLY A 51 -2.49 -12.90 14.47
C GLY A 51 -1.47 -11.76 14.45
N ILE A 52 -1.20 -11.15 13.29
CA ILE A 52 -0.27 -10.03 13.16
C ILE A 52 -1.05 -8.72 13.06
N ALA A 53 -0.66 -7.72 13.84
CA ALA A 53 -1.10 -6.34 13.69
C ALA A 53 -0.04 -5.50 12.96
N ILE A 54 -0.48 -4.53 12.15
CA ILE A 54 0.37 -3.44 11.66
C ILE A 54 -0.07 -2.14 12.34
N ILE A 55 0.87 -1.46 13.00
CA ILE A 55 0.62 -0.28 13.81
C ILE A 55 1.54 0.86 13.34
N PRO A 56 1.05 2.09 13.13
CA PRO A 56 1.91 3.22 12.80
C PRO A 56 2.85 3.53 13.98
N GLY A 57 4.12 3.78 13.66
CA GLY A 57 5.12 4.28 14.60
C GLY A 57 5.38 5.78 14.37
N ASP A 58 6.63 6.18 14.49
CA ASP A 58 7.08 7.55 14.31
C ASP A 58 6.88 8.05 12.87
N ILE A 59 6.58 9.35 12.77
CA ILE A 59 6.48 10.10 11.52
C ILE A 59 7.48 11.26 11.59
N GLU A 60 8.43 11.28 10.66
CA GLU A 60 9.46 12.29 10.57
C GLU A 60 9.27 13.13 9.30
N LYS A 61 9.13 14.46 9.46
CA LYS A 61 9.10 15.39 8.32
C LYS A 61 10.50 15.53 7.74
N LEU A 62 10.68 15.09 6.49
CA LEU A 62 11.97 15.20 5.80
C LEU A 62 12.08 16.49 4.99
N SER A 63 11.00 16.90 4.32
CA SER A 63 11.00 18.11 3.51
C SER A 63 9.60 18.68 3.33
N GLU A 64 9.53 20.00 3.21
CA GLU A 64 8.33 20.74 2.87
C GLU A 64 8.74 21.90 1.95
N SER A 65 8.12 21.99 0.78
CA SER A 65 8.40 23.04 -0.18
C SER A 65 7.12 23.44 -0.91
N THR A 66 7.18 24.57 -1.61
CA THR A 66 6.11 25.00 -2.51
C THR A 66 6.58 24.84 -3.95
N SER A 67 5.69 24.43 -4.85
CA SER A 67 5.95 24.40 -6.29
C SER A 67 6.41 25.76 -6.80
N ALA A 68 7.11 25.80 -7.94
CA ALA A 68 7.53 27.06 -8.57
C ALA A 68 6.38 28.06 -8.83
N SER A 69 5.16 27.56 -9.00
CA SER A 69 3.96 28.39 -9.21
C SER A 69 3.38 29.01 -7.93
N GLY A 70 3.87 28.63 -6.76
CA GLY A 70 3.29 29.02 -5.47
C GLY A 70 2.00 28.28 -5.10
N LYS A 71 1.43 27.46 -5.99
CA LYS A 71 0.08 26.92 -5.84
C LYS A 71 -0.01 25.57 -5.14
N GLN A 72 1.07 24.80 -5.06
CA GLN A 72 1.07 23.46 -4.45
C GLN A 72 2.14 23.36 -3.37
N VAL A 73 1.77 22.79 -2.24
CA VAL A 73 2.71 22.34 -1.21
C VAL A 73 3.10 20.90 -1.52
N ILE A 74 4.39 20.62 -1.44
CA ILE A 74 4.99 19.29 -1.58
C ILE A 74 5.63 18.95 -0.25
N LEU A 75 5.20 17.83 0.34
CA LEU A 75 5.61 17.40 1.67
C LEU A 75 6.05 15.95 1.61
N THR A 76 7.21 15.64 2.19
CA THR A 76 7.73 14.27 2.30
C THR A 76 7.97 13.89 3.75
N PHE A 77 7.44 12.73 4.12
CA PHE A 77 7.60 12.11 5.43
C PHE A 77 8.29 10.75 5.31
N LYS A 78 9.05 10.41 6.35
CA LYS A 78 9.45 9.04 6.64
C LYS A 78 8.52 8.50 7.73
N TYR A 79 7.89 7.36 7.44
CA TYR A 79 7.06 6.62 8.37
C TYR A 79 7.81 5.39 8.85
N SER A 80 7.61 5.05 10.12
CA SER A 80 7.85 3.70 10.62
C SER A 80 6.53 2.99 10.86
N TRP A 81 6.53 1.68 10.69
CA TRP A 81 5.39 0.80 10.97
C TRP A 81 5.87 -0.41 11.74
N HIS A 82 5.07 -0.85 12.70
CA HIS A 82 5.35 -2.00 13.53
C HIS A 82 4.46 -3.16 13.14
N LEU A 83 5.08 -4.24 12.68
CA LEU A 83 4.46 -5.55 12.58
C LEU A 83 4.62 -6.23 13.94
N VAL A 84 3.50 -6.55 14.59
CA VAL A 84 3.48 -7.07 15.95
C VAL A 84 2.77 -8.42 15.95
N ASP A 85 3.42 -9.45 16.45
CA ASP A 85 2.80 -10.74 16.73
C ASP A 85 1.92 -10.62 17.99
N GLY A 86 0.62 -10.85 17.83
CA GLY A 86 -0.35 -10.78 18.93
C GLY A 86 -0.18 -11.89 19.98
N GLU A 87 0.52 -12.98 19.66
CA GLU A 87 0.77 -14.06 20.62
C GLU A 87 2.00 -13.82 21.49
N THR A 88 3.11 -13.41 20.86
CA THR A 88 4.43 -13.34 21.50
C THR A 88 4.84 -11.92 21.88
N GLY A 89 4.21 -10.91 21.28
CA GLY A 89 4.64 -9.51 21.38
C GLY A 89 5.91 -9.21 20.57
N GLU A 90 6.45 -10.18 19.81
CA GLU A 90 7.56 -9.94 18.90
C GLU A 90 7.20 -8.81 17.93
N LYS A 91 8.15 -7.89 17.71
CA LYS A 91 7.95 -6.70 16.89
C LYS A 91 9.03 -6.56 15.84
N HIS A 92 8.62 -6.29 14.62
CA HIS A 92 9.49 -5.89 13.52
C HIS A 92 9.10 -4.50 13.01
N THR A 93 10.09 -3.61 12.83
CA THR A 93 9.84 -2.25 12.34
C THR A 93 10.25 -2.14 10.88
N ILE A 94 9.32 -1.70 10.04
CA ILE A 94 9.55 -1.37 8.63
C ILE A 94 9.45 0.13 8.42
N TYR A 95 10.03 0.63 7.33
CA TYR A 95 10.03 2.05 6.99
C TYR A 95 9.55 2.28 5.57
N SER A 96 8.94 3.45 5.35
CA SER A 96 8.50 3.88 4.03
C SER A 96 8.58 5.39 3.91
N LEU A 97 8.76 5.87 2.69
CA LEU A 97 8.59 7.28 2.37
C LEU A 97 7.20 7.53 1.81
N GLY A 98 6.60 8.64 2.22
CA GLY A 98 5.36 9.16 1.66
C GLY A 98 5.56 10.58 1.21
N SER A 99 5.21 10.88 -0.05
CA SER A 99 5.23 12.25 -0.56
C SER A 99 3.84 12.63 -1.06
N GLY A 100 3.41 13.85 -0.76
CA GLY A 100 2.13 14.37 -1.17
C GLY A 100 2.25 15.79 -1.71
N ALA A 101 1.66 16.00 -2.88
CA ALA A 101 1.55 17.30 -3.53
C ALA A 101 0.07 17.68 -3.67
N ASP A 102 -0.31 18.84 -3.12
CA ASP A 102 -1.67 19.36 -3.21
C ASP A 102 -1.69 20.89 -3.07
N SER A 103 -2.69 21.54 -3.67
CA SER A 103 -2.90 22.99 -3.55
C SER A 103 -3.73 23.40 -2.34
N GLY A 104 -4.38 22.44 -1.68
CA GLY A 104 -5.08 22.63 -0.42
C GLY A 104 -4.42 21.83 0.71
N ASP A 105 -5.25 21.32 1.62
CA ASP A 105 -4.86 20.62 2.84
C ASP A 105 -4.53 19.14 2.64
N LYS A 106 -4.72 18.59 1.43
CA LYS A 106 -4.62 17.14 1.17
C LYS A 106 -3.20 16.61 0.99
N HIS A 107 -2.19 17.47 0.99
CA HIS A 107 -0.79 17.05 0.78
C HIS A 107 -0.31 16.11 1.90
N VAL A 108 -0.72 16.32 3.15
CA VAL A 108 -0.45 15.40 4.28
C VAL A 108 -1.14 14.04 4.06
N TYR A 109 -2.43 14.02 3.72
CA TYR A 109 -3.18 12.77 3.52
C TYR A 109 -2.65 11.95 2.33
N LYS A 110 -2.23 12.62 1.25
CA LYS A 110 -1.56 11.97 0.11
C LYS A 110 -0.23 11.34 0.51
N ALA A 111 0.58 12.04 1.30
CA ALA A 111 1.83 11.51 1.81
C ALA A 111 1.60 10.26 2.69
N THR A 112 0.67 10.33 3.65
CA THR A 112 0.31 9.17 4.51
C THR A 112 -0.17 7.97 3.68
N THR A 113 -1.03 8.22 2.69
CA THR A 113 -1.57 7.17 1.81
C THR A 113 -0.47 6.50 0.99
N GLY A 114 0.44 7.31 0.43
CA GLY A 114 1.60 6.82 -0.30
C GLY A 114 2.53 5.99 0.58
N ALA A 115 2.83 6.47 1.79
CA ALA A 115 3.68 5.75 2.73
C ALA A 115 3.11 4.37 3.07
N LEU A 116 1.81 4.28 3.43
CA LEU A 116 1.17 3.00 3.71
C LEU A 116 1.21 2.06 2.50
N LYS A 117 0.87 2.58 1.30
CA LYS A 117 0.91 1.78 0.05
C LYS A 117 2.29 1.17 -0.13
N TYR A 118 3.35 1.98 -0.07
CA TYR A 118 4.70 1.49 -0.34
C TYR A 118 5.27 0.65 0.79
N ALA A 119 4.95 0.92 2.06
CA ALA A 119 5.31 0.04 3.17
C ALA A 119 4.79 -1.38 2.94
N LEU A 120 3.53 -1.50 2.55
CA LEU A 120 2.89 -2.79 2.29
C LEU A 120 3.46 -3.47 1.04
N LEU A 121 3.59 -2.76 -0.08
CA LEU A 121 4.11 -3.33 -1.33
C LEU A 121 5.56 -3.85 -1.17
N THR A 122 6.44 -3.07 -0.54
CA THR A 122 7.85 -3.45 -0.41
C THR A 122 8.06 -4.55 0.64
N THR A 123 7.31 -4.51 1.74
CA THR A 123 7.41 -5.53 2.81
C THR A 123 7.01 -6.91 2.31
N PHE A 124 5.98 -7.00 1.46
CA PHE A 124 5.45 -8.28 0.97
C PHE A 124 5.84 -8.59 -0.49
N LEU A 125 6.77 -7.82 -1.08
CA LEU A 125 7.27 -8.00 -2.45
C LEU A 125 6.15 -8.15 -3.50
N ILE A 126 5.07 -7.36 -3.35
CA ILE A 126 3.86 -7.54 -4.16
C ILE A 126 4.07 -6.94 -5.55
N PRO A 127 3.96 -7.74 -6.62
CA PRO A 127 4.04 -7.21 -7.97
C PRO A 127 2.76 -6.48 -8.35
N THR A 128 2.90 -5.28 -8.92
CA THR A 128 1.78 -4.44 -9.36
C THR A 128 1.82 -4.11 -10.85
N GLY A 129 2.98 -4.26 -11.50
CA GLY A 129 3.22 -3.71 -12.85
C GLY A 129 3.28 -2.18 -12.89
N ASP A 130 3.07 -1.52 -11.74
CA ASP A 130 3.15 -0.07 -11.56
C ASP A 130 4.62 0.34 -11.45
N ASP A 131 5.34 0.24 -12.57
CA ASP A 131 6.74 0.64 -12.71
C ASP A 131 6.78 2.08 -13.24
N PRO A 132 7.19 3.07 -12.42
CA PRO A 132 7.17 4.48 -12.78
C PRO A 132 8.09 4.82 -13.96
N GLU A 133 9.04 3.96 -14.32
CA GLU A 133 9.93 4.14 -15.46
C GLU A 133 9.42 3.44 -16.74
N ASN A 134 8.33 2.68 -16.65
CA ASN A 134 7.89 1.79 -17.73
C ASN A 134 6.41 2.00 -18.09
N ASP A 135 6.17 2.96 -18.98
CA ASP A 135 4.85 3.35 -19.46
C ASP A 135 4.09 2.27 -20.26
N THR A 136 4.70 1.11 -20.57
CA THR A 136 4.15 0.13 -21.54
C THR A 136 3.97 -1.31 -21.03
N ALA A 137 4.48 -1.67 -19.85
CA ALA A 137 4.58 -3.08 -19.43
C ALA A 137 3.36 -3.67 -18.69
N ASP A 138 2.32 -2.87 -18.43
CA ASP A 138 1.22 -3.24 -17.52
C ASP A 138 0.49 -4.55 -17.88
N VAL A 139 0.20 -4.78 -19.16
CA VAL A 139 -0.70 -5.89 -19.57
C VAL A 139 0.02 -7.25 -19.55
N THR A 140 1.30 -7.29 -19.93
CA THR A 140 2.08 -8.52 -20.04
C THR A 140 2.45 -9.07 -18.66
N ILE A 141 2.85 -8.19 -17.74
CA ILE A 141 3.23 -8.57 -16.36
C ILE A 141 2.00 -9.07 -15.60
N ALA A 142 0.84 -8.40 -15.75
CA ALA A 142 -0.40 -8.83 -15.12
C ALA A 142 -0.81 -10.25 -15.55
N LYS A 143 -0.65 -10.59 -16.83
CA LYS A 143 -0.97 -11.92 -17.35
C LYS A 143 0.00 -12.98 -16.82
N ALA A 144 1.30 -12.71 -16.85
CA ALA A 144 2.32 -13.65 -16.34
C ALA A 144 2.16 -13.90 -14.84
N ALA A 145 1.92 -12.85 -14.06
CA ALA A 145 1.74 -12.99 -12.62
C ALA A 145 0.44 -13.74 -12.29
N LYS A 146 -0.66 -13.49 -13.03
CA LYS A 146 -1.87 -14.30 -12.89
C LYS A 146 -1.64 -15.78 -13.14
N GLU A 147 -0.79 -16.16 -14.10
CA GLU A 147 -0.43 -17.57 -14.36
C GLU A 147 0.39 -18.20 -13.22
N ILE A 148 1.32 -17.45 -12.63
CA ILE A 148 2.20 -17.93 -11.55
C ILE A 148 1.44 -18.09 -10.23
N PHE A 149 0.50 -17.19 -9.93
CA PHE A 149 -0.18 -17.12 -8.64
C PHE A 149 -1.61 -17.68 -8.64
N LYS A 150 -2.00 -18.48 -9.64
CA LYS A 150 -3.38 -19.01 -9.80
C LYS A 150 -3.93 -19.73 -8.57
N ASP A 151 -3.07 -20.42 -7.82
CA ASP A 151 -3.48 -21.25 -6.67
C ASP A 151 -3.40 -20.50 -5.32
N THR A 152 -2.74 -19.35 -5.26
CA THR A 152 -2.58 -18.53 -4.04
C THR A 152 -3.46 -17.28 -4.03
N VAL A 153 -3.87 -16.77 -5.19
CA VAL A 153 -4.69 -15.55 -5.31
C VAL A 153 -6.16 -15.93 -5.50
N LYS A 154 -6.96 -15.76 -4.44
CA LYS A 154 -8.41 -15.59 -4.64
C LYS A 154 -8.63 -14.26 -5.39
N PRO A 155 -9.34 -14.24 -6.52
CA PRO A 155 -9.68 -12.98 -7.18
C PRO A 155 -10.48 -12.13 -6.18
N MET A 156 -9.92 -10.97 -5.83
CA MET A 156 -10.66 -9.99 -5.03
C MET A 156 -11.61 -9.26 -5.97
N GLU A 157 -12.87 -9.68 -5.99
CA GLU A 157 -13.93 -8.94 -6.69
C GLU A 157 -14.04 -7.56 -6.05
N GLY A 158 -13.59 -6.54 -6.79
CA GLY A 158 -13.72 -5.16 -6.35
C GLY A 158 -15.19 -4.81 -6.23
N GLN A 159 -15.69 -4.68 -4.99
CA GLN A 159 -16.92 -3.96 -4.75
C GLN A 159 -16.63 -2.49 -5.07
N SER A 160 -17.08 -2.05 -6.25
CA SER A 160 -17.21 -0.64 -6.55
C SER A 160 -18.24 -0.04 -5.59
N GLN A 161 -17.79 0.51 -4.46
CA GLN A 161 -18.62 1.47 -3.76
C GLN A 161 -18.66 2.73 -4.62
N LYS A 162 -19.83 2.99 -5.20
CA LYS A 162 -20.17 4.33 -5.65
C LYS A 162 -20.10 5.21 -4.41
N ALA A 163 -19.36 6.32 -4.52
CA ALA A 163 -19.36 7.35 -3.50
C ALA A 163 -20.68 8.13 -3.65
N ASP A 164 -21.69 7.68 -2.94
CA ASP A 164 -23.00 8.32 -2.88
C ASP A 164 -22.95 9.35 -1.76
N GLY A 165 -23.12 10.63 -2.10
CA GLY A 165 -23.80 11.61 -1.26
C GLY A 165 -23.09 12.18 -0.02
N GLU A 166 -22.92 13.50 -0.06
CA GLU A 166 -23.10 14.43 1.06
C GLU A 166 -22.14 14.35 2.26
N TRP A 167 -21.13 15.22 2.26
CA TRP A 167 -20.50 15.66 3.51
C TRP A 167 -21.24 16.90 4.03
N GLY A 168 -22.16 16.65 4.95
CA GLY A 168 -22.71 17.67 5.83
C GLY A 168 -21.88 17.78 7.12
N PHE A 169 -21.77 19.03 7.58
CA PHE A 169 -21.06 19.58 8.74
C PHE A 169 -19.61 20.01 8.53
#